data_AF-A0A1N7QYE3-F1
#
_entry.id   AF-A0A1N7QYE3-F1
#
_cell.length_a   1.000
_cell.length_b   1.000
_cell.length_c   1.000
_cell.angle_alpha   90.00
_cell.angle_beta   90.00
_cell.angle_gamma   90.00
#
_symmetry.space_group_name_H-M   'P 1'
#
loop_
_entity.id
_entity.type
_entity.pdbx_description
1 polymer ?
#
loop_
_entity_poly.entity_id
_entity_poly.type
_entity_poly.pdbx_seq_one_letter_code
_entity_poly.pdbx_strand_id
1 'polypeptide(L)' 'MLIIFFYIFYVIEYYYWFFKLKNSYQAYKRISFEREAYSNEHNLNYLRKRKFWSFRKYL' A
#
# COMPACT_ATOMS: atom_id res chain seq x y z
N MET A 1 -14.61 8.74 -9.90
CA MET A 1 -14.58 7.75 -8.79
C MET A 1 -13.85 6.48 -9.23
N LEU A 2 -12.54 6.38 -9.01
CA LEU A 2 -11.74 5.18 -9.37
C LEU A 2 -11.30 4.38 -8.12
N ILE A 3 -12.11 4.42 -7.06
CA ILE A 3 -11.83 3.71 -5.81
C ILE A 3 -11.77 2.18 -6.05
N ILE A 4 -12.55 1.68 -7.01
CA ILE A 4 -12.60 0.24 -7.34
C ILE A 4 -11.26 -0.27 -7.87
N PHE A 5 -10.61 0.47 -8.77
CA PHE A 5 -9.29 0.09 -9.29
C PHE A 5 -8.21 0.06 -8.20
N PHE A 6 -8.33 0.94 -7.19
CA PHE A 6 -7.46 0.94 -6.02
C PHE A 6 -7.60 -0.37 -5.23
N TYR A 7 -8.84 -0.82 -4.95
CA TYR A 7 -9.06 -2.08 -4.23
C TYR A 7 -8.60 -3.29 -5.04
N ILE A 8 -8.81 -3.29 -6.36
CA ILE A 8 -8.31 -4.36 -7.24
C ILE A 8 -6.77 -4.44 -7.16
N PHE A 9 -6.08 -3.31 -7.31
CA PHE A 9 -4.61 -3.28 -7.20
C PHE A 9 -4.12 -3.73 -5.82
N TYR A 10 -4.77 -3.27 -4.74
CA TYR A 10 -4.45 -3.66 -3.37
C TYR A 10 -4.52 -5.19 -3.20
N VAL A 11 -5.62 -5.79 -3.67
CA VAL A 11 -5.84 -7.24 -3.55
C VAL A 11 -4.84 -8.00 -4.44
N ILE A 12 -4.58 -7.56 -5.67
CA ILE A 12 -3.58 -8.17 -6.57
C ILE A 12 -2.19 -8.15 -5.93
N GLU A 13 -1.78 -7.01 -5.37
CA GLU A 13 -0.46 -6.85 -4.75
C GLU A 13 -0.33 -7.73 -3.50
N TYR A 14 -1.38 -7.82 -2.69
CA TYR A 14 -1.44 -8.73 -1.56
C TYR A 14 -1.29 -10.19 -1.99
N TYR A 15 -2.05 -10.65 -3.00
CA TYR A 15 -1.94 -12.02 -3.49
C TYR A 15 -0.56 -12.28 -4.12
N TYR A 16 -0.01 -11.34 -4.88
CA TYR A 16 1.34 -11.47 -5.47
C TYR A 16 2.40 -11.70 -4.39
N TRP A 17 2.39 -10.88 -3.33
CA TRP A 17 3.31 -11.07 -2.21
C TRP A 17 2.99 -12.32 -1.38
N PHE A 18 1.72 -12.66 -1.21
CA PHE A 18 1.30 -13.86 -0.50
C PHE A 18 1.83 -15.14 -1.16
N PHE A 19 1.73 -15.25 -2.49
CA PHE A 19 2.31 -16.36 -3.25
C PHE A 19 3.85 -16.38 -3.18
N LYS A 20 4.50 -15.21 -3.20
CA LYS A 20 5.96 -15.11 -3.19
C LYS A 20 6.59 -15.38 -1.81
N LEU A 21 5.98 -14.88 -0.75
CA LEU A 21 6.50 -14.95 0.62
C LEU A 21 5.93 -16.14 1.42
N LYS A 22 4.81 -16.72 0.98
CA LYS A 22 4.03 -17.73 1.74
C LYS A 22 3.70 -17.32 3.19
N ASN A 23 3.81 -16.04 3.50
CA ASN A 23 3.68 -15.51 4.85
C ASN A 23 2.82 -14.25 4.78
N SER A 24 1.57 -14.35 5.26
CA SER A 24 0.57 -13.29 5.21
C SER A 24 1.07 -12.00 5.86
N TYR A 25 1.81 -12.12 6.96
CA TYR A 25 2.32 -10.95 7.70
C TYR A 25 3.40 -10.20 6.91
N GLN A 26 4.35 -10.93 6.31
CA GLN A 26 5.35 -10.30 5.46
C GLN A 26 4.74 -9.75 4.17
N ALA A 27 3.73 -10.44 3.63
CA ALA A 27 3.04 -9.99 2.43
C ALA A 27 2.31 -8.67 2.68
N TYR A 28 1.58 -8.59 3.80
CA TYR A 28 0.91 -7.38 4.26
C TYR A 28 1.88 -6.22 4.44
N LYS A 29 3.01 -6.44 5.14
CA LYS A 29 4.02 -5.40 5.35
C LYS A 29 4.71 -4.92 4.07
N ARG A 30 4.69 -5.75 3.01
CA ARG A 30 5.25 -5.39 1.71
C ARG A 30 4.29 -4.64 0.79
N ILE A 31 3.00 -4.59 1.13
CA ILE A 31 2.03 -3.78 0.39
C ILE A 31 2.51 -2.33 0.37
N SER A 32 2.53 -1.72 -0.81
CA SER A 32 2.97 -0.35 -1.07
C SER A 32 2.23 0.66 -0.18
N PHE A 33 0.94 0.42 0.06
CA PHE A 33 0.09 1.22 0.96
C PHE A 33 0.51 1.12 2.43
N GLU A 34 0.84 -0.07 2.90
CA GLU A 34 1.33 -0.26 4.27
C GLU A 34 2.69 0.44 4.42
N ARG A 35 3.61 0.23 3.48
CA ARG A 35 4.92 0.92 3.48
C ARG A 35 4.78 2.43 3.47
N GLU A 36 3.83 2.97 2.71
CA GLU A 36 3.50 4.39 2.69
C GLU A 36 2.98 4.87 4.06
N ALA A 37 2.08 4.11 4.70
CA ALA A 37 1.55 4.42 6.02
C ALA A 37 2.66 4.42 7.09
N TYR A 38 3.45 3.35 7.18
CA TYR A 38 4.60 3.29 8.11
C TYR A 38 5.63 4.38 7.84
N SER A 39 5.93 4.67 6.57
CA SER A 39 6.91 5.72 6.24
C SER A 39 6.43 7.12 6.58
N ASN A 40 5.12 7.36 6.64
CA ASN A 40 4.55 8.69 6.88
C ASN A 40 3.79 8.78 8.21
N GLU A 41 3.85 7.76 9.07
CA GLU A 41 3.17 7.74 10.38
C GLU A 41 3.61 8.92 11.28
N HIS A 42 4.88 9.31 11.17
CA HIS A 42 5.46 10.43 11.91
C HIS A 42 5.06 11.81 11.36
N ASN A 43 4.46 11.85 10.16
CA ASN A 43 4.10 13.09 9.50
C ASN A 43 2.59 13.33 9.60
N LEU A 44 2.16 13.97 10.69
CA LEU A 44 0.75 14.31 10.96
C LEU A 44 0.10 15.15 9.83
N ASN A 45 0.89 15.91 9.07
CA ASN A 45 0.41 16.70 7.93
C ASN A 45 0.33 15.93 6.61
N TYR A 46 0.77 14.67 6.59
CA TYR A 46 0.83 13.84 5.39
C TYR A 46 -0.55 13.59 4.79
N LEU A 47 -1.55 13.26 5.62
CA LEU A 47 -2.93 13.06 5.18
C LEU A 47 -3.49 14.28 4.44
N ARG A 48 -3.06 15.49 4.79
CA ARG A 48 -3.51 16.75 4.17
C ARG A 48 -2.81 17.07 2.84
N LYS A 49 -1.60 16.54 2.60
CA LYS A 49 -0.80 16.75 1.38
C LYS A 49 -0.76 15.54 0.44
N ARG A 50 -1.29 14.40 0.87
CA ARG A 50 -1.29 13.14 0.13
C ARG A 50 -1.90 13.30 -1.26
N LYS A 51 -1.10 13.05 -2.30
CA LYS A 51 -1.60 12.86 -3.67
C LYS A 51 -2.21 11.47 -3.80
N PHE A 52 -3.32 11.34 -4.53
CA PHE A 52 -4.02 10.07 -4.77
C PHE A 52 -3.13 8.93 -5.29
N TRP A 53 -1.99 9.24 -5.92
CA TRP A 53 -1.06 8.28 -6.52
C TRP A 53 0.30 8.21 -5.82
N SER A 54 0.41 8.75 -4.60
CA SER A 54 1.66 8.74 -3.83
C SER A 54 2.17 7.32 -3.53
N PHE A 55 1.26 6.35 -3.37
CA PHE A 55 1.57 4.95 -3.08
C PHE A 55 2.45 4.28 -4.15
N ARG A 56 2.42 4.76 -5.41
CA ARG A 56 3.31 4.27 -6.49
C ARG A 56 4.80 4.48 -6.18
N LYS A 57 5.14 5.40 -5.28
CA LYS A 57 6.53 5.62 -4.85
C LYS A 57 7.07 4.46 -4.00
N TYR A 58 6.18 3.61 -3.48
CA TYR A 58 6.48 2.52 -2.56
C TYR A 58 6.29 1.11 -3.16
N LEU A 59 5.96 1.05 -4.45
CA LEU A 59 5.79 -0.15 -5.28
C LEU A 59 7.15 -0.67 -5.77
#